data_AF-A0A6B8TGG1-F1
#
_entry.id   AF-A0A6B8TGG1-F1
#
_cell.length_a   1.000
_cell.length_b   1.000
_cell.length_c   1.000
_cell.angle_alpha   90.00
_cell.angle_beta   90.00
_cell.angle_gamma   90.00
#
_symmetry.space_group_name_H-M   'P 1'
#
loop_
_entity.id
_entity.type
_entity.pdbx_description
1 polymer ?
#
loop_
_entity_poly.entity_id
_entity_poly.type
_entity_poly.pdbx_seq_one_letter_code
_entity_poly.pdbx_strand_id
1 'polypeptide(L)'
;MAKDTNHGSVNLSKDRLELDTPVVARRKKYIDFDGDRVGEVAEGVARFLGTGKYLAIQTIIVIVWIALNIGGMWWNWDPYPFILLNLAFSTQAAYAAPLILLAQNRQEDRDRASIAEDRRRAAETKADTEFLAREIAGVRAVVGEAVTRDYLRRELDDLTGVLERIEARLYQEDRHPDGHPDDRHPGSHPDHRQR
;
A
#
# COMPACT_ATOMS: atom_id res chain seq x y z
N MET A 1 42.96 -5.62 62.97
CA MET A 1 42.18 -4.44 63.39
C MET A 1 41.38 -3.97 62.17
N ALA A 2 40.08 -3.78 62.36
CA ALA A 2 39.02 -3.77 61.35
C ALA A 2 39.13 -2.76 60.19
N LYS A 3 38.51 -3.11 59.05
CA LYS A 3 37.60 -2.21 58.34
C LYS A 3 36.63 -3.00 57.44
N ASP A 4 35.35 -3.02 57.84
CA ASP A 4 34.14 -2.65 57.07
C ASP A 4 34.39 -2.19 55.60
N THR A 5 33.56 -2.41 54.59
CA THR A 5 32.09 -2.50 54.52
C THR A 5 31.67 -2.89 53.09
N ASN A 6 30.54 -3.59 53.01
CA ASN A 6 29.55 -3.68 51.93
C ASN A 6 29.69 -2.77 50.69
N HIS A 7 29.62 -3.34 49.49
CA HIS A 7 28.79 -2.79 48.41
C HIS A 7 28.36 -3.89 47.43
N GLY A 8 27.05 -4.06 47.32
CA GLY A 8 26.43 -4.92 46.31
C GLY A 8 26.68 -4.43 44.89
N SER A 9 26.84 -5.39 43.99
CA SER A 9 26.55 -5.20 42.57
C SER A 9 26.15 -6.56 41.98
N VAL A 10 24.83 -6.68 41.86
CA VAL A 10 24.11 -7.68 41.06
C VAL A 10 24.74 -7.71 39.67
N ASN A 11 25.39 -8.81 39.28
CA ASN A 11 25.76 -9.08 37.89
C ASN A 11 24.92 -10.25 37.39
N LEU A 12 23.61 -10.04 37.27
CA LEU A 12 22.65 -11.00 36.71
C LEU A 12 22.29 -10.67 35.25
N SER A 13 23.24 -10.11 34.50
CA SER A 13 22.97 -9.51 33.18
C SER A 13 24.10 -9.73 32.18
N LYS A 14 24.62 -10.95 32.06
CA LYS A 14 25.54 -11.30 30.96
C LYS A 14 25.20 -12.56 30.16
N ASP A 15 24.07 -13.21 30.46
CA ASP A 15 23.65 -14.44 29.76
C ASP A 15 22.44 -14.23 28.82
N ARG A 16 22.10 -12.98 28.46
CA ARG A 16 20.88 -12.67 27.69
C ARG A 16 21.09 -11.96 26.35
N LEU A 17 22.31 -11.99 25.80
CA LEU A 17 22.62 -11.37 24.51
C LEU A 17 23.60 -12.20 23.67
N GLU A 18 23.55 -13.53 23.78
CA GLU A 18 24.20 -14.40 22.80
C GLU A 18 23.29 -14.62 21.59
N LEU A 19 23.51 -13.73 20.62
CA LEU A 19 23.73 -14.09 19.22
C LEU A 19 22.57 -14.82 18.50
N ASP A 20 21.54 -14.03 18.19
CA ASP A 20 20.60 -14.30 17.11
C ASP A 20 21.37 -14.27 15.77
N THR A 21 22.00 -15.39 15.42
CA THR A 21 22.67 -15.56 14.14
C THR A 21 21.64 -16.15 13.19
N PRO A 22 21.13 -15.41 12.19
CA PRO A 22 20.29 -16.01 11.18
C PRO A 22 21.10 -17.08 10.48
N VAL A 23 20.63 -18.33 10.57
CA VAL A 23 21.19 -19.49 9.89
C VAL A 23 21.28 -19.14 8.42
N VAL A 24 22.51 -18.87 7.97
CA VAL A 24 22.83 -18.60 6.56
C VAL A 24 22.33 -19.77 5.73
N ALA A 25 21.20 -19.55 5.07
CA ALA A 25 20.63 -20.46 4.09
C ALA A 25 21.72 -20.76 3.06
N ARG A 26 22.18 -22.00 3.06
CA ARG A 26 23.21 -22.53 2.15
C ARG A 26 22.72 -22.26 0.73
N ARG A 27 23.23 -21.19 0.10
CA ARG A 27 22.91 -20.82 -1.29
C ARG A 27 23.33 -21.99 -2.17
N LYS A 28 22.36 -22.82 -2.53
CA LYS A 28 22.55 -23.94 -3.45
C LYS A 28 23.05 -23.31 -4.75
N LYS A 29 24.29 -23.63 -5.13
CA LYS A 29 24.92 -23.10 -6.34
C LYS A 29 24.21 -23.75 -7.53
N TYR A 30 23.11 -23.14 -7.97
CA TYR A 30 22.54 -23.45 -9.27
C TYR A 30 23.63 -23.15 -10.30
N ILE A 31 23.83 -24.08 -11.23
CA ILE A 31 24.73 -23.87 -12.35
C ILE A 31 24.18 -22.64 -13.07
N ASP A 32 24.92 -21.54 -12.99
CA ASP A 32 24.59 -20.27 -13.65
C ASP A 32 24.88 -20.46 -15.14
N PHE A 33 23.95 -21.14 -15.82
CA PHE A 33 23.93 -21.18 -17.27
C PHE A 33 23.52 -19.79 -17.73
N ASP A 34 24.53 -18.97 -18.04
CA ASP A 34 24.51 -17.69 -18.76
C ASP A 34 23.08 -17.22 -19.12
N GLY A 35 22.39 -16.71 -18.08
CA GLY A 35 20.95 -16.48 -18.10
C GLY A 35 20.52 -15.39 -19.08
N ASP A 36 21.46 -14.59 -19.56
CA ASP A 36 21.16 -13.47 -20.45
C ASP A 36 20.97 -13.96 -21.90
N ARG A 37 21.88 -14.80 -22.41
CA ARG A 37 21.82 -15.32 -23.79
C ARG A 37 20.62 -16.25 -24.02
N VAL A 38 20.32 -17.08 -23.02
CA VAL A 38 19.14 -17.96 -23.06
C VAL A 38 17.86 -17.15 -22.90
N GLY A 39 17.92 -15.97 -22.27
CA GLY A 39 16.77 -15.11 -22.03
C GLY A 39 16.26 -14.44 -23.29
N GLU A 40 17.19 -13.92 -24.09
CA GLU A 40 16.89 -13.32 -25.40
C GLU A 40 16.30 -14.36 -26.36
N VAL A 41 16.86 -15.58 -26.39
CA VAL A 41 16.34 -16.67 -27.21
C VAL A 41 14.94 -17.10 -26.73
N ALA A 42 14.72 -17.23 -25.42
CA ALA A 42 13.42 -17.59 -24.86
C ALA A 42 12.36 -16.53 -25.13
N GLU A 43 12.71 -15.24 -25.10
CA GLU A 43 11.80 -14.15 -25.46
C GLU A 43 11.45 -14.17 -26.95
N GLY A 44 12.42 -14.48 -27.82
CA GLY A 44 12.17 -14.71 -29.24
C GLY A 44 11.23 -15.90 -29.48
N VAL A 45 11.48 -17.02 -28.80
CA VAL A 45 10.67 -18.24 -28.88
C VAL A 45 9.27 -18.02 -28.31
N ALA A 46 9.11 -17.31 -27.20
CA ALA A 46 7.81 -17.00 -26.60
C ALA A 46 6.95 -16.14 -27.53
N ARG A 47 7.53 -15.10 -28.15
CA ARG A 47 6.83 -14.28 -29.16
C ARG A 47 6.47 -15.09 -30.40
N PHE A 48 7.32 -16.03 -30.79
CA PHE A 48 7.11 -16.89 -31.94
C PHE A 48 6.00 -17.95 -31.69
N LEU A 49 6.02 -18.61 -30.53
CA LEU A 49 5.03 -19.62 -30.12
C LEU A 49 3.67 -19.03 -29.75
N GLY A 50 3.64 -17.80 -29.21
CA GLY A 50 2.40 -17.10 -28.88
C GLY A 50 1.63 -16.58 -30.10
N THR A 51 2.27 -16.53 -31.27
CA THR A 51 1.64 -16.11 -32.51
C THR A 51 1.17 -17.34 -33.30
N GLY A 52 -0.09 -17.38 -33.76
CA GLY A 52 -0.65 -18.50 -34.56
C GLY A 52 0.13 -18.85 -35.84
N LYS A 53 1.10 -18.01 -36.22
CA LYS A 53 2.07 -18.22 -37.30
C LYS A 53 2.95 -19.46 -37.10
N TYR A 54 3.33 -19.83 -35.86
CA TYR A 54 4.10 -21.06 -35.63
C TYR A 54 3.30 -22.31 -36.03
N LEU A 55 2.04 -22.40 -35.59
CA LEU A 55 1.15 -23.51 -35.93
C LEU A 55 0.92 -23.58 -37.45
N ALA A 56 0.75 -22.44 -38.12
CA ALA A 56 0.58 -22.40 -39.57
C ALA A 56 1.82 -22.92 -40.32
N ILE A 57 3.02 -22.46 -39.95
CA ILE A 57 4.28 -22.92 -40.57
C ILE A 57 4.50 -24.41 -40.30
N GLN A 58 4.29 -24.87 -39.07
CA GLN A 58 4.46 -26.27 -38.69
C GLN A 58 3.50 -27.18 -39.46
N THR A 59 2.25 -26.76 -39.63
CA THR A 59 1.24 -27.50 -40.40
C THR A 59 1.64 -27.61 -41.87
N ILE A 60 2.11 -26.53 -42.48
CA ILE A 60 2.60 -26.53 -43.87
C ILE A 60 3.78 -27.50 -44.03
N ILE A 61 4.76 -27.44 -43.12
CA ILE A 61 5.92 -28.33 -43.15
C ILE A 61 5.49 -29.80 -43.08
N VAL A 62 4.57 -30.16 -42.17
CA VAL A 62 4.06 -31.52 -42.03
C VAL A 62 3.35 -31.98 -43.31
N ILE A 63 2.50 -31.13 -43.91
CA ILE A 63 1.80 -31.44 -45.17
C ILE A 63 2.81 -31.67 -46.31
N VAL A 64 3.79 -30.79 -46.47
CA VAL A 64 4.84 -30.93 -47.49
C VAL A 64 5.65 -32.21 -47.26
N TRP A 65 5.98 -32.51 -46.01
CA TRP A 65 6.74 -33.70 -45.65
C TRP A 65 5.99 -35.00 -45.97
N ILE A 66 4.69 -35.05 -45.64
CA ILE A 66 3.81 -36.16 -46.00
C ILE A 66 3.73 -36.29 -47.52
N ALA A 67 3.54 -35.18 -48.25
CA ALA A 67 3.47 -35.19 -49.71
C ALA A 67 4.78 -35.67 -50.37
N LEU A 68 5.94 -35.26 -49.87
CA LEU A 68 7.24 -35.73 -50.33
C LEU A 68 7.43 -37.23 -50.07
N ASN A 69 7.00 -37.72 -48.90
CA ASN A 69 7.10 -39.14 -48.56
C ASN A 69 6.19 -40.00 -49.46
N ILE A 70 4.96 -39.55 -49.73
CA ILE A 70 4.04 -40.20 -50.68
C ILE A 70 4.61 -40.17 -52.10
N GLY A 71 5.21 -39.06 -52.54
CA GLY A 71 5.90 -38.97 -53.84
C GLY A 71 7.12 -39.88 -53.95
N GLY A 72 7.87 -40.07 -52.84
CA GLY A 72 9.00 -40.99 -52.73
C GLY A 72 8.63 -42.48 -52.80
N MET A 73 7.35 -42.82 -52.61
CA MET A 73 6.82 -44.17 -52.85
C MET A 73 7.07 -44.64 -54.29
N TRP A 74 7.05 -43.73 -55.27
CA TRP A 74 7.36 -44.06 -56.68
C TRP A 74 8.79 -44.53 -56.89
N TRP A 75 9.71 -44.18 -55.97
CA TRP A 75 11.11 -44.60 -55.96
C TRP A 75 11.43 -45.64 -54.87
N ASN A 76 10.43 -46.19 -54.16
CA ASN A 76 10.60 -47.11 -53.02
C ASN A 76 11.45 -46.55 -51.85
N TRP A 77 11.47 -45.22 -51.66
CA TRP A 77 12.29 -44.60 -50.60
C TRP A 77 11.84 -45.01 -49.19
N ASP A 78 10.54 -45.25 -48.95
CA ASP A 78 10.00 -45.72 -47.66
C ASP A 78 8.70 -46.52 -47.85
N PRO A 79 8.76 -47.86 -48.03
CA PRO A 79 7.60 -48.74 -48.17
C PRO A 79 6.70 -48.71 -46.92
N TYR A 80 5.39 -48.91 -47.10
CA TYR A 80 4.43 -49.02 -45.98
C TYR A 80 4.93 -50.07 -44.96
N PRO A 81 5.11 -49.76 -43.65
CA PRO A 81 4.52 -48.67 -42.87
C PRO A 81 5.54 -47.58 -42.46
N PHE A 82 5.95 -46.70 -43.40
CA PHE A 82 6.65 -45.42 -43.20
C PHE A 82 7.50 -45.27 -41.93
N ILE A 83 8.52 -46.12 -41.76
CA ILE A 83 9.27 -46.21 -40.50
C ILE A 83 10.09 -44.95 -40.24
N LEU A 84 10.58 -44.31 -41.31
CA LEU A 84 11.44 -43.12 -41.23
C LEU A 84 10.62 -41.89 -40.83
N LEU A 85 9.38 -41.78 -41.31
CA LEU A 85 8.45 -40.71 -40.94
C LEU A 85 8.14 -40.79 -39.43
N ASN A 86 7.84 -41.99 -38.96
CA ASN A 86 7.54 -42.21 -37.54
C ASN A 86 8.76 -41.95 -36.66
N LEU A 87 9.95 -42.35 -37.10
CA LEU A 87 11.19 -42.10 -36.36
C LEU A 87 11.47 -40.59 -36.24
N ALA A 88 11.32 -39.85 -37.35
CA ALA A 88 11.54 -38.41 -37.38
C ALA A 88 10.56 -37.65 -36.46
N PHE A 89 9.27 -37.99 -36.49
CA PHE A 89 8.27 -37.40 -35.60
C PHE A 89 8.55 -37.75 -34.13
N SER A 90 8.97 -38.99 -33.85
CA SER A 90 9.34 -39.43 -32.50
C SER A 90 10.53 -38.63 -31.97
N THR A 91 11.55 -38.39 -32.79
CA THR A 91 12.70 -37.54 -32.42
C THR A 91 12.27 -36.08 -32.24
N GLN A 92 11.37 -35.55 -33.07
CA GLN A 92 10.84 -34.19 -32.94
C GLN A 92 10.14 -33.99 -31.59
N ALA A 93 9.28 -34.93 -31.20
CA ALA A 93 8.61 -34.91 -29.90
C ALA A 93 9.61 -35.03 -28.74
N ALA A 94 10.62 -35.90 -28.87
CA ALA A 94 11.64 -36.10 -27.85
C ALA A 94 12.50 -34.84 -27.60
N TYR A 95 12.83 -34.08 -28.65
CA TYR A 95 13.58 -32.81 -28.50
C TYR A 95 12.71 -31.63 -28.04
N ALA A 96 11.39 -31.69 -28.25
CA ALA A 96 10.49 -30.65 -27.77
C ALA A 96 10.42 -30.58 -26.23
N ALA A 97 10.42 -31.74 -25.56
CA ALA A 97 10.33 -31.83 -24.10
C ALA A 97 11.39 -31.01 -23.34
N PRO A 98 12.71 -31.13 -23.61
CA PRO A 98 13.73 -30.33 -22.94
C PRO A 98 13.65 -28.84 -23.27
N LEU A 99 13.25 -28.49 -24.50
CA LEU A 99 13.11 -27.08 -24.90
C LEU A 99 11.94 -26.40 -24.19
N ILE A 100 10.82 -27.11 -24.04
CA ILE A 100 9.67 -26.68 -23.25
C ILE A 100 10.05 -26.54 -21.77
N LEU A 101 10.79 -27.50 -21.20
CA LEU A 101 11.24 -27.46 -19.81
C LEU A 101 12.12 -26.22 -19.55
N LEU A 102 13.02 -25.89 -20.46
CA LEU A 102 13.85 -24.68 -20.36
C LEU A 102 13.01 -23.40 -20.46
N ALA A 103 11.99 -23.38 -21.33
CA ALA A 103 11.07 -22.26 -21.43
C ALA A 103 10.23 -22.09 -20.15
N GLN A 104 9.77 -23.19 -19.57
CA GLN A 104 8.95 -23.21 -18.35
C GLN A 104 9.73 -22.77 -17.11
N ASN A 105 10.95 -23.28 -16.88
CA ASN A 105 11.79 -22.87 -15.75
C ASN A 105 11.98 -21.35 -15.70
N ARG A 106 12.11 -20.70 -16.85
CA ARG A 106 12.25 -19.24 -16.94
C ARG A 106 10.96 -18.47 -16.72
N GLN A 107 9.82 -19.02 -17.15
CA GLN A 107 8.52 -18.43 -16.81
C GLN A 107 8.33 -18.47 -15.29
N GLU A 108 8.61 -19.61 -14.66
CA GLU A 108 8.55 -19.73 -13.19
C GLU A 108 9.48 -18.75 -12.47
N ASP A 109 10.70 -18.54 -12.96
CA ASP A 109 11.64 -17.58 -12.36
C ASP A 109 11.15 -16.13 -12.48
N ARG A 110 10.59 -15.74 -13.64
CA ARG A 110 9.98 -14.40 -13.81
C ARG A 110 8.75 -14.24 -12.93
N ASP A 111 7.90 -15.26 -12.86
CA ASP A 111 6.69 -15.26 -12.03
C ASP A 111 7.05 -15.18 -10.54
N ARG A 112 8.13 -15.83 -10.11
CA ARG A 112 8.64 -15.69 -8.75
C ARG A 112 9.15 -14.28 -8.47
N ALA A 113 9.86 -13.65 -9.41
CA ALA A 113 10.35 -12.29 -9.26
C ALA A 113 9.19 -11.28 -9.17
N SER A 114 8.17 -11.41 -10.01
CA SER A 114 6.98 -10.54 -9.98
C SER A 114 6.20 -10.69 -8.67
N ILE A 115 5.99 -11.93 -8.19
CA ILE A 115 5.33 -12.18 -6.90
C ILE A 115 6.13 -11.57 -5.73
N ALA A 116 7.46 -11.66 -5.77
CA ALA A 116 8.30 -11.07 -4.73
C ALA A 116 8.20 -9.54 -4.71
N GLU A 117 8.18 -8.91 -5.88
CA GLU A 117 8.01 -7.46 -6.01
C GLU A 117 6.62 -7.01 -5.54
N ASP A 118 5.56 -7.72 -5.93
CA ASP A 118 4.20 -7.43 -5.50
C ASP A 118 4.05 -7.54 -3.98
N ARG A 119 4.65 -8.55 -3.35
CA ARG A 119 4.67 -8.68 -1.89
C ARG A 119 5.38 -7.51 -1.22
N ARG A 120 6.50 -7.06 -1.78
CA ARG A 120 7.25 -5.91 -1.26
C ARG A 120 6.40 -4.64 -1.36
N ARG A 121 5.81 -4.37 -2.53
CA ARG A 121 4.92 -3.22 -2.75
C ARG A 121 3.72 -3.26 -1.80
N ALA A 122 3.10 -4.42 -1.61
CA ALA A 122 1.99 -4.57 -0.68
C ALA A 122 2.39 -4.28 0.78
N ALA A 123 3.60 -4.69 1.19
CA ALA A 123 4.13 -4.38 2.51
C ALA A 123 4.40 -2.87 2.68
N GLU A 124 4.97 -2.21 1.68
CA GLU A 124 5.21 -0.76 1.67
C GLU A 124 3.89 0.01 1.74
N THR A 125 2.91 -0.30 0.88
CA THR A 125 1.58 0.34 0.90
C THR A 125 0.86 0.14 2.24
N LYS A 126 1.00 -1.04 2.86
CA LYS A 126 0.44 -1.30 4.18
C LYS A 126 1.09 -0.39 5.23
N ALA A 127 2.42 -0.29 5.24
CA ALA A 127 3.14 0.57 6.18
C ALA A 127 2.77 2.04 6.00
N ASP A 128 2.66 2.53 4.76
CA ASP A 128 2.24 3.90 4.45
C ASP A 128 0.81 4.17 4.94
N THR A 129 -0.09 3.20 4.77
CA THR A 129 -1.47 3.32 5.25
C THR A 129 -1.53 3.35 6.77
N GLU A 130 -0.76 2.51 7.46
CA GLU A 130 -0.66 2.50 8.92
C GLU A 130 -0.05 3.81 9.45
N PHE A 131 0.96 4.35 8.76
CA PHE A 131 1.56 5.63 9.08
C PHE A 131 0.55 6.78 8.94
N LEU A 132 -0.13 6.87 7.79
CA LEU A 132 -1.15 7.90 7.55
C LEU A 132 -2.32 7.79 8.55
N ALA A 133 -2.76 6.58 8.87
CA ALA A 133 -3.81 6.37 9.87
C ALA A 133 -3.38 6.89 11.25
N ARG A 134 -2.12 6.66 11.63
CA ARG A 134 -1.56 7.14 12.90
C ARG A 134 -1.38 8.66 12.93
N GLU A 135 -0.89 9.24 11.84
CA GLU A 135 -0.80 10.70 11.64
C GLU A 135 -2.18 11.35 11.78
N ILE A 136 -3.18 10.85 11.05
CA ILE A 136 -4.56 11.36 11.11
C ILE A 136 -5.15 11.22 12.51
N ALA A 137 -4.93 10.09 13.19
CA ALA A 137 -5.39 9.89 14.56
C ALA A 137 -4.74 10.92 15.52
N GLY A 138 -3.45 11.19 15.37
CA GLY A 138 -2.74 12.22 16.13
C GLY A 138 -3.28 13.63 15.87
N VAL A 139 -3.42 14.01 14.59
CA VAL A 139 -3.99 15.31 14.19
C VAL A 139 -5.41 15.47 14.73
N ARG A 140 -6.26 14.44 14.61
CA ARG A 140 -7.63 14.46 15.11
C ARG A 140 -7.70 14.63 16.62
N ALA A 141 -6.79 14.01 17.38
CA ALA A 141 -6.74 14.16 18.84
C ALA A 141 -6.43 15.61 19.24
N VAL A 142 -5.42 16.21 18.61
CA VAL A 142 -5.02 17.61 18.87
C VAL A 142 -6.13 18.59 18.48
N VAL A 143 -6.73 18.42 17.30
CA VAL A 143 -7.83 19.29 16.84
C VAL A 143 -9.08 19.11 17.70
N GLY A 144 -9.42 17.89 18.09
CA GLY A 144 -10.57 17.60 18.93
C GLY A 144 -10.48 18.29 20.30
N GLU A 145 -9.34 18.18 20.98
CA GLU A 145 -9.15 18.81 22.30
C GLU A 145 -9.23 20.35 22.24
N ALA A 146 -8.61 20.97 21.23
CA ALA A 146 -8.64 22.42 21.05
C ALA A 146 -10.06 22.94 20.74
N VAL A 147 -10.77 22.31 19.79
CA VAL A 147 -12.12 22.73 19.39
C VAL A 147 -13.10 22.57 20.55
N THR A 148 -13.05 21.48 21.30
CA THR A 148 -13.93 21.27 22.45
C THR A 148 -13.67 22.30 23.55
N ARG A 149 -12.41 22.61 23.86
CA ARG A 149 -12.05 23.61 24.87
C ARG A 149 -12.51 25.02 24.50
N ASP A 150 -12.23 25.45 23.28
CA ASP A 150 -12.59 26.80 22.82
C ASP A 150 -14.10 26.99 22.63
N TYR A 151 -14.81 25.92 22.27
CA TYR A 151 -16.28 25.93 22.20
C TYR A 151 -16.90 26.01 23.61
N LEU A 152 -16.48 25.13 24.53
CA LEU A 152 -16.98 25.14 25.90
C LEU A 152 -16.71 26.48 26.60
N ARG A 153 -15.55 27.09 26.39
CA ARG A 153 -15.25 28.43 26.91
C ARG A 153 -16.18 29.50 26.37
N ARG A 154 -16.40 29.52 25.05
CA ARG A 154 -17.30 30.50 24.42
C ARG A 154 -18.73 30.37 24.92
N GLU A 155 -19.23 29.15 25.06
CA GLU A 155 -20.58 28.91 25.55
C GLU A 155 -20.72 29.32 27.02
N LEU A 156 -19.71 29.04 27.85
CA LEU A 156 -19.68 29.50 29.24
C LEU A 156 -19.65 31.03 29.34
N ASP A 157 -18.82 31.71 28.54
CA ASP A 157 -18.76 33.17 28.51
C ASP A 157 -20.10 33.79 28.07
N ASP A 158 -20.76 33.20 27.07
CA ASP A 158 -22.08 33.67 26.60
C ASP A 158 -23.15 33.51 27.69
N LEU A 159 -23.18 32.35 28.36
CA LEU A 159 -24.07 32.11 29.50
C LEU A 159 -23.79 33.08 30.66
N THR A 160 -22.52 33.34 30.98
CA THR A 160 -22.14 34.32 32.00
C THR A 160 -22.58 35.73 31.61
N GLY A 161 -22.40 36.13 30.37
CA GLY A 161 -22.85 37.44 29.87
C GLY A 161 -24.38 37.59 29.91
N VAL A 162 -25.13 36.52 29.64
CA VAL A 162 -26.60 36.52 29.77
C VAL A 162 -27.02 36.68 31.23
N LEU A 163 -26.36 36.00 32.17
CA LEU A 163 -26.64 36.14 33.61
C LEU A 163 -26.35 37.56 34.11
N GLU A 164 -25.20 38.14 33.76
CA GLU A 164 -24.87 39.54 34.08
C GLU A 164 -25.93 40.51 33.55
N ARG A 165 -26.44 40.27 32.32
CA ARG A 165 -27.48 41.11 31.72
C ARG A 165 -28.82 41.00 32.45
N ILE A 166 -29.17 39.82 32.96
CA ILE A 166 -30.37 39.60 33.78
C ILE A 166 -30.20 40.28 35.13
N GLU A 167 -29.06 40.08 35.79
CA GLU A 167 -28.72 40.71 37.07
C GLU A 167 -28.77 42.24 36.96
N ALA A 168 -28.19 42.81 35.91
CA ALA A 168 -28.25 44.26 35.65
C ALA A 168 -29.69 44.77 35.48
N ARG A 169 -30.57 44.00 34.82
CA ARG A 169 -32.00 44.35 34.73
C ARG A 169 -32.69 44.27 36.08
N LEU A 170 -32.44 43.22 36.86
CA LEU A 170 -33.03 43.06 38.20
C LEU A 170 -32.58 44.21 39.13
N TYR A 171 -31.30 44.58 39.12
CA TYR A 171 -30.79 45.75 39.86
C TYR A 171 -31.37 47.08 39.38
N GLN A 172 -31.76 47.20 38.11
CA GLN A 172 -32.38 48.40 37.56
C GLN A 172 -33.87 48.49 37.91
N GLU A 173 -34.55 47.35 38.01
CA GLU A 173 -35.97 47.24 38.40
C GLU A 173 -36.16 47.53 39.90
N ASP A 174 -35.22 47.10 40.75
CA ASP A 174 -35.28 47.32 42.21
C ASP A 174 -34.94 48.78 42.63
N ARG A 175 -34.45 49.61 41.70
CA ARG A 175 -34.05 51.01 41.98
C ARG A 175 -35.08 52.07 41.64
N HIS A 176 -36.30 51.69 41.26
CA HIS A 176 -37.43 52.62 41.10
C HIS A 176 -38.50 52.40 42.20
N PRO A 177 -38.27 52.87 43.44
CA PRO A 177 -39.37 53.15 44.34
C PRO A 177 -40.07 54.44 43.89
N ASP A 178 -41.37 54.45 44.00
CA ASP A 178 -42.24 55.60 43.78
C ASP A 178 -41.66 56.89 44.40
N GLY A 179 -41.44 57.89 43.55
CA GLY A 179 -40.90 59.19 43.94
C GLY A 179 -41.49 60.28 43.06
N HIS A 180 -42.77 60.57 43.26
CA HIS A 180 -43.43 61.77 42.76
C HIS A 180 -42.83 63.01 43.44
N PRO A 181 -42.35 64.02 42.69
CA PRO A 181 -42.23 65.37 43.21
C PRO A 181 -43.47 66.16 42.79
N ASP A 182 -44.40 66.34 43.73
CA ASP A 182 -45.21 67.55 43.82
C ASP A 182 -44.25 68.66 44.25
N ASP A 183 -43.92 69.58 43.35
CA ASP A 183 -43.40 70.88 43.75
C ASP A 183 -43.93 71.97 42.82
N ARG A 184 -45.01 72.57 43.32
CA ARG A 184 -45.56 73.89 43.01
C ARG A 184 -44.46 74.95 42.85
N HIS A 185 -44.54 75.74 41.78
CA HIS A 185 -43.95 77.08 41.75
C HIS A 185 -45.05 78.15 41.55
N PRO A 186 -45.21 79.12 42.47
CA PRO A 186 -46.22 80.18 42.37
C PRO A 186 -45.67 81.47 41.77
N GLY A 187 -46.40 82.04 40.79
CA GLY A 187 -46.34 83.46 40.35
C GLY A 187 -45.03 83.92 39.68
N SER A 188 -44.94 84.93 38.84
CA SER A 188 -45.89 85.88 38.25
C SER A 188 -45.12 86.71 37.19
N HIS A 189 -45.82 87.09 36.12
CA HIS A 189 -45.53 88.09 35.04
C HIS A 189 -44.73 89.35 35.50
N PRO A 190 -44.07 90.18 34.63
CA PRO A 190 -44.65 90.67 33.38
C PRO A 190 -43.75 91.08 32.17
N ASP A 191 -44.44 91.18 31.01
CA ASP A 191 -44.38 92.20 29.93
C ASP A 191 -43.05 92.58 29.25
N HIS A 192 -43.00 92.44 27.91
CA HIS A 192 -42.71 93.58 27.02
C HIS A 192 -43.06 93.26 25.55
N ARG A 193 -44.24 93.73 25.17
CA ARG A 193 -44.63 94.49 23.97
C ARG A 193 -43.58 94.72 22.84
N GLN A 194 -44.14 94.81 21.62
CA GLN A 194 -43.67 95.48 20.37
C GLN A 194 -43.12 94.52 19.31
N ARG A 195 -43.45 94.60 18.01
CA ARG A 195 -44.37 95.43 17.22
C ARG A 195 -44.49 94.76 15.86
#